data_AF-A0A091QDC9-F1
#
_entry.id   AF-A0A091QDC9-F1
#
_cell.length_a   1.000
_cell.length_b   1.000
_cell.length_c   1.000
_cell.angle_alpha   90.00
_cell.angle_beta   90.00
_cell.angle_gamma   90.00
#
_symmetry.space_group_name_H-M   'P 1'
#
loop_
_entity.id
_entity.type
_entity.pdbx_description
1 polymer ?
#
loop_
_entity_poly.entity_id
_entity_poly.type
_entity_poly.pdbx_seq_one_letter_code
_entity_poly.pdbx_strand_id
1 'polypeptide(L)' 'GDTAMGIHFGNLARVRHVITYSLSPFEQRALPNVFSHGLPNVWRRVSSQ' A
#
# COMPACT_ATOMS: atom_id res chain seq x y z
N GLY A 1 2.44 -13.49 -32.39
CA GLY A 1 3.39 -12.43 -32.05
C GLY A 1 2.60 -11.44 -31.27
N ASP A 2 2.72 -11.46 -29.94
CA ASP A 2 1.87 -10.67 -29.04
C ASP A 2 2.71 -10.23 -27.83
N THR A 3 3.49 -9.16 -28.02
CA THR A 3 4.25 -8.50 -26.96
C THR A 3 3.69 -7.10 -26.74
N ALA A 4 2.54 -7.02 -26.06
CA ALA A 4 2.07 -5.78 -25.45
C ALA A 4 2.12 -5.93 -23.92
N MET A 5 3.35 -5.97 -23.39
CA MET A 5 3.59 -5.88 -21.94
C MET A 5 3.13 -4.49 -21.47
N GLY A 6 1.89 -4.36 -21.00
CA GLY A 6 1.35 -3.06 -20.59
C GLY A 6 -0.16 -2.98 -20.41
N ILE A 7 -0.95 -3.90 -20.96
CA ILE A 7 -2.42 -3.86 -20.89
C ILE A 7 -2.94 -4.95 -19.93
N HIS A 8 -2.59 -4.82 -18.64
CA HIS A 8 -3.06 -5.74 -17.59
C HIS A 8 -4.17 -5.13 -16.71
N PHE A 9 -4.16 -3.81 -16.52
CA PHE A 9 -5.21 -3.10 -15.76
C PHE A 9 -6.57 -3.22 -16.46
N GLY A 10 -7.58 -3.65 -15.69
CA GLY A 10 -8.92 -3.98 -16.18
C GLY A 10 -9.25 -5.48 -16.19
N ASN A 11 -8.24 -6.38 -16.25
CA ASN A 11 -8.41 -7.83 -16.29
C ASN A 11 -7.67 -8.58 -15.15
N LEU A 12 -7.51 -7.96 -13.97
CA LEU A 12 -6.76 -8.56 -12.86
C LEU A 12 -7.56 -9.61 -12.09
N ALA A 13 -8.75 -9.24 -11.61
CA ALA A 13 -9.55 -10.05 -10.71
C ALA A 13 -11.01 -9.57 -10.67
N ARG A 14 -11.92 -10.45 -10.24
CA ARG A 14 -13.32 -10.12 -9.96
C ARG A 14 -13.49 -9.79 -8.47
N VAL A 15 -13.53 -8.49 -8.13
CA VAL A 15 -13.75 -7.98 -6.77
C VAL A 15 -15.13 -7.33 -6.66
N ARG A 16 -15.86 -7.52 -5.55
CA ARG A 16 -17.20 -6.95 -5.34
C ARG A 16 -17.33 -6.36 -3.94
N HIS A 17 -18.06 -5.24 -3.83
CA HIS A 17 -18.47 -4.58 -2.57
C HIS A 17 -17.32 -4.15 -1.62
N VAL A 18 -16.20 -3.66 -2.17
CA VAL A 18 -15.10 -3.08 -1.37
C VAL A 18 -15.08 -1.56 -1.59
N ILE A 19 -15.14 -0.79 -0.50
CA ILE A 19 -15.02 0.68 -0.54
C ILE A 19 -13.69 1.06 0.10
N THR A 20 -12.90 1.86 -0.61
CA THR A 20 -11.60 2.35 -0.13
C THR A 20 -11.63 3.88 -0.07
N TYR A 21 -11.11 4.43 1.02
CA TYR A 21 -10.97 5.87 1.22
C TYR A 21 -9.50 6.27 1.23
N SER A 22 -9.21 7.43 0.67
CA SER A 22 -7.86 7.99 0.60
C SER A 22 -7.92 9.50 0.77
N LEU A 23 -6.93 10.07 1.44
CA LEU A 23 -6.70 11.52 1.48
C LEU A 23 -5.67 11.91 0.42
N SER A 24 -5.71 13.16 -0.04
CA SER A 24 -4.71 13.65 -0.99
C SER A 24 -3.31 13.59 -0.37
N PRO A 25 -2.24 13.21 -1.10
CA PRO A 25 -0.88 13.21 -0.56
C PRO A 25 -0.46 14.56 0.02
N PHE A 26 -0.98 15.66 -0.52
CA PHE A 26 -0.69 17.03 -0.06
C PHE A 26 -1.36 17.37 1.28
N GLU A 27 -2.31 16.56 1.71
CA GLU A 27 -3.00 16.67 3.01
C GLU A 27 -2.39 15.71 4.05
N GLN A 28 -1.60 14.74 3.59
CA GLN A 28 -0.96 13.74 4.44
C GLN A 28 0.46 14.18 4.82
N ARG A 29 0.91 13.74 6.00
CA ARG A 29 2.33 13.83 6.36
C ARG A 29 3.08 12.72 5.63
N ALA A 30 4.25 13.02 5.06
CA ALA A 30 5.06 12.01 4.35
C ALA A 30 5.59 10.90 5.29
N LEU A 31 5.86 11.23 6.56
CA LEU A 31 6.34 10.30 7.59
C LEU A 31 5.50 10.44 8.87
N PRO A 32 4.25 9.94 8.89
CA PRO A 32 3.42 10.00 10.08
C PRO A 32 3.88 8.95 11.11
N ASN A 33 3.74 9.26 12.40
CA ASN A 33 3.85 8.30 13.48
C ASN A 33 5.18 7.53 13.61
N VAL A 34 6.31 8.17 13.34
CA VAL A 34 7.64 7.54 13.43
C VAL A 34 7.89 6.87 14.79
N PHE A 35 7.60 7.57 15.89
CA PHE A 35 7.83 7.04 17.24
C PHE A 35 6.72 6.09 17.72
N SER A 36 5.45 6.44 17.50
CA SER A 36 4.31 5.66 18.01
C SER A 36 4.04 4.38 17.21
N HIS A 37 4.41 4.34 15.93
CA HIS A 37 4.16 3.20 15.05
C HIS A 37 5.39 2.70 14.30
N GLY A 38 6.26 3.59 13.81
CA GLY A 38 7.45 3.23 13.04
C GLY A 38 8.45 2.38 13.81
N LEU A 39 9.08 2.97 14.85
CA LEU A 39 10.10 2.28 15.65
C LEU A 39 9.58 0.99 16.32
N PRO A 40 8.38 0.95 16.92
CA PRO A 40 7.84 -0.29 17.49
C PRO A 40 7.65 -1.40 16.45
N ASN A 41 7.21 -1.07 15.22
CA ASN A 41 7.09 -2.07 14.16
C ASN A 41 8.45 -2.54 13.62
N VAL A 42 9.45 -1.67 13.58
CA VAL A 42 10.82 -2.07 13.24
C VAL A 42 11.33 -3.08 14.27
N TRP A 43 11.23 -2.75 15.56
CA TRP A 43 11.61 -3.68 16.63
C TRP A 43 10.86 -5.01 16.52
N ARG A 44 9.54 -4.98 16.35
CA ARG A 44 8.71 -6.19 16.16
C ARG A 44 9.21 -7.04 14.99
N ARG A 45 9.57 -6.43 13.86
CA ARG A 45 10.06 -7.16 12.67
C ARG A 45 11.43 -7.77 12.89
N VAL A 46 12.30 -7.11 13.66
CA VAL A 46 13.65 -7.64 13.95
C VAL A 46 13.59 -8.74 15.00
N SER A 47 12.74 -8.61 16.01
CA SER A 47 12.63 -9.58 17.09
C SER A 47 11.82 -10.83 16.73
N SER A 48 10.98 -10.77 15.69
CA SER A 48 10.18 -11.91 15.22
C SER A 48 10.85 -12.76 14.13
N GLN A 49 12.17 -12.62 13.95
CA GLN A 49 12.96 -13.35 12.95
C GLN A 49 13.68 -14.56 13.54
#